data_AF-A0AAW1JYA5-F1
#
_entry.id   AF-A0AAW1JYA5-F1
#
_cell.length_a   1.000
_cell.length_b   1.000
_cell.length_c   1.000
_cell.angle_alpha   90.00
_cell.angle_beta   90.00
_cell.angle_gamma   90.00
#
_symmetry.space_group_name_H-M   'P 1'
#
loop_
_entity.id
_entity.type
_entity.pdbx_description
1 polymer ?
#
loop_
_entity_poly.entity_id
_entity_poly.type
_entity_poly.pdbx_seq_one_letter_code
_entity_poly.pdbx_strand_id
1 'polypeptide(L)'
;MGRKVYNYSGANWLSFRSLMNGIQLVSDIPDIATLDRMVREYTDNIRKVANKTISLKTINPFRYNELPAYVAELIKGRNRLRKQFQRTRDQDVRREANTLTSCIRKTILKHRNDTYNDRLTQAMDLYGS
;
A
#
# COMPACT_ATOMS: atom_id res chain seq x y z
N MET A 1 -13.19 -4.39 13.74
CA MET A 1 -12.51 -3.08 13.84
C MET A 1 -11.41 -3.00 12.79
N GLY A 2 -11.29 -1.89 12.05
CA GLY A 2 -10.26 -1.76 11.00
C GLY A 2 -8.87 -1.46 11.54
N ARG A 3 -7.82 -1.86 10.81
CA ARG A 3 -6.43 -1.58 11.18
C ARG A 3 -6.10 -0.11 10.91
N LYS A 4 -5.58 0.60 11.91
CA LYS A 4 -5.02 1.95 11.70
C LYS A 4 -3.60 1.86 11.16
N VAL A 5 -3.31 2.61 10.10
CA VAL A 5 -1.96 2.74 9.55
C VAL A 5 -1.65 4.20 9.26
N TYR A 6 -0.38 4.59 9.29
CA TYR A 6 0.04 5.93 8.87
C TYR A 6 -0.26 6.18 7.39
N ASN A 7 -0.80 7.35 7.10
CA ASN A 7 -1.08 7.80 5.75
C ASN A 7 0.09 8.61 5.17
N TYR A 8 1.20 7.94 4.84
CA TYR A 8 2.41 8.60 4.33
C TYR A 8 2.19 9.40 3.04
N SER A 9 1.24 9.00 2.19
CA SER A 9 0.93 9.72 0.94
C SER A 9 0.23 11.07 1.18
N GLY A 10 -0.43 11.25 2.32
CA GLY A 10 -1.08 12.51 2.70
C GLY A 10 -0.31 13.29 3.77
N ALA A 11 0.92 12.88 4.08
CA ALA A 11 1.72 13.52 5.12
C ALA A 11 2.18 14.92 4.70
N ASN A 12 2.15 15.86 5.65
CA ASN A 12 2.74 17.19 5.45
C ASN A 12 4.25 17.13 5.69
N TRP A 13 4.99 16.70 4.66
CA TRP A 13 6.44 16.52 4.73
C TRP A 13 7.21 17.82 4.96
N LEU A 14 6.68 18.97 4.50
CA LEU A 14 7.27 20.28 4.76
C LEU A 14 7.25 20.59 6.26
N SER A 15 6.11 20.37 6.92
CA SER A 15 5.98 20.56 8.38
C SER A 15 6.83 19.56 9.15
N PHE A 16 6.86 18.29 8.71
CA PHE A 16 7.73 17.28 9.31
C PHE A 16 9.20 17.72 9.27
N ARG A 17 9.67 18.17 8.10
CA ARG A 17 11.04 18.64 7.91
C ARG A 17 11.36 19.87 8.76
N SER A 18 10.45 20.84 8.82
CA SER A 18 10.62 22.04 9.65
C SER A 18 10.75 21.69 11.14
N LEU A 19 9.93 20.76 11.64
CA LEU A 19 9.96 20.33 13.03
C LEU A 19 11.21 19.50 13.35
N MET A 20 11.66 18.67 12.40
CA MET A 20 12.89 17.89 12.56
C MET A 20 14.15 18.78 12.57
N ASN A 21 14.21 19.81 11.73
CA ASN A 21 15.34 20.74 11.69
C ASN A 21 15.47 21.58 12.97
N GLY A 22 14.42 21.68 13.78
CA GLY A 22 14.46 22.33 15.09
C GLY A 22 15.08 21.48 16.20
N ILE A 23 15.36 20.19 15.94
CA ILE A 23 16.00 19.30 16.91
C ILE A 23 17.51 19.54 16.85
N GLN A 24 18.07 20.15 17.89
CA GLN A 24 19.52 20.32 18.01
C GLN A 24 20.18 18.98 18.34
N LEU A 25 21.19 18.61 17.55
CA LEU A 25 22.09 17.50 17.84
C LEU A 25 23.29 18.06 18.60
N VAL A 26 23.62 17.45 19.75
CA VAL A 26 24.84 17.78 20.48
C VAL A 26 26.04 17.30 19.67
N SER A 27 27.03 18.17 19.50
CA SER A 27 28.18 17.94 18.61
C SER A 27 29.30 17.12 19.26
N ASP A 28 29.34 17.10 20.58
CA ASP A 28 30.40 16.44 21.34
C ASP A 28 29.82 15.30 22.17
N ILE A 29 30.26 14.08 21.88
CA ILE A 29 29.73 12.84 22.47
C ILE A 29 30.86 12.20 23.29
N PRO A 30 30.87 12.42 24.62
CA PRO A 30 32.00 12.05 25.47
C PRO A 30 32.08 10.54 25.75
N ASP A 31 30.95 9.82 25.68
CA ASP A 31 30.88 8.41 26.04
C ASP A 31 29.71 7.67 25.34
N ILE A 32 29.77 6.33 25.38
CA ILE A 32 28.80 5.44 24.73
C ILE A 32 27.41 5.53 25.38
N ALA A 33 27.31 5.72 26.70
CA ALA A 33 26.02 5.84 27.37
C ALA A 33 25.29 7.14 26.97
N THR A 34 26.05 8.22 26.77
CA THR A 34 25.55 9.48 26.22
C THR A 34 25.07 9.30 24.78
N LEU A 35 25.81 8.56 23.95
CA LEU A 35 25.37 8.20 22.59
C LEU A 35 24.03 7.44 22.61
N ASP A 36 23.90 6.40 23.45
CA ASP A 36 22.67 5.59 23.54
C ASP A 36 21.47 6.38 24.04
N ARG A 37 21.68 7.33 24.96
CA ARG A 37 20.64 8.27 25.39
C ARG A 37 20.21 9.16 24.24
N MET A 38 21.16 9.74 23.50
CA MET A 38 20.87 10.62 22.36
C MET A 38 20.12 9.88 21.24
N VAL A 39 20.49 8.64 20.93
CA VAL A 39 19.78 7.82 19.93
C VAL A 39 18.33 7.59 20.35
N ARG A 40 18.09 7.32 21.64
CA ARG A 40 16.72 7.17 22.18
C ARG A 40 15.92 8.45 22.06
N GLU A 41 16.48 9.58 22.52
CA GLU A 41 15.84 10.89 22.44
C GLU A 41 15.51 11.30 20.99
N TYR A 42 16.45 11.07 20.07
CA TYR A 42 16.25 11.37 18.66
C TYR A 42 15.15 10.49 18.04
N THR A 43 15.14 9.20 18.37
CA THR A 43 14.09 8.26 17.95
C THR A 43 12.71 8.69 18.46
N ASP A 44 12.62 9.12 19.71
CA ASP A 44 11.37 9.60 20.29
C ASP A 44 10.92 10.93 19.70
N ASN A 45 11.85 11.81 19.36
CA ASN A 45 11.53 13.04 18.64
C ASN A 45 10.98 12.75 17.24
N ILE A 46 11.59 11.82 16.48
CA ILE A 46 11.07 11.37 15.19
C ILE A 46 9.63 10.87 15.34
N ARG A 47 9.36 10.03 16.35
CA ARG A 47 8.01 9.50 16.61
C ARG A 47 7.02 10.61 16.95
N LYS A 48 7.40 11.55 17.82
CA LYS A 48 6.56 12.69 18.20
C LYS A 48 6.21 13.56 17.00
N VAL A 49 7.19 13.88 16.16
CA VAL A 49 6.97 14.68 14.95
C VAL A 49 6.09 13.92 13.96
N ALA A 50 6.38 12.63 13.72
CA ALA A 50 5.57 11.78 12.84
C ALA A 50 4.11 11.72 13.28
N ASN A 51 3.84 11.55 14.57
CA ASN A 51 2.47 11.53 15.11
C ASN A 51 1.72 12.85 14.90
N LYS A 52 2.44 13.99 14.87
CA LYS A 52 1.84 15.31 14.65
C LYS A 52 1.56 15.59 13.17
N THR A 53 2.39 15.11 12.26
CA THR A 53 2.33 15.50 10.84
C THR A 53 1.79 14.41 9.91
N ILE A 54 1.70 13.17 10.38
CA ILE A 54 1.24 12.03 9.60
C ILE A 54 -0.07 11.52 10.19
N SER A 55 -1.18 11.84 9.54
CA SER A 55 -2.49 11.34 9.93
C SER A 55 -2.56 9.81 9.85
N LEU A 56 -3.31 9.20 10.77
CA LEU A 56 -3.68 7.78 10.67
C LEU A 56 -4.87 7.63 9.72
N LYS A 57 -4.82 6.62 8.86
CA LYS A 57 -5.98 6.15 8.09
C LYS A 57 -6.45 4.79 8.58
N THR A 58 -7.76 4.61 8.62
CA THR A 58 -8.37 3.33 8.94
C THR A 58 -8.51 2.52 7.66
N ILE A 59 -7.79 1.40 7.58
CA ILE A 59 -8.02 0.41 6.54
C ILE A 59 -9.22 -0.42 6.99
N ASN A 60 -10.34 -0.28 6.28
CA ASN A 60 -11.51 -1.11 6.51
C ASN A 60 -11.26 -2.50 5.86
N PRO A 61 -11.18 -3.58 6.65
CA PRO A 61 -10.93 -4.92 6.13
C PRO A 61 -12.06 -5.39 5.20
N PHE A 62 -13.29 -4.93 5.42
CA PHE A 62 -14.47 -5.27 4.62
C PHE A 62 -14.61 -4.45 3.33
N ARG A 63 -13.76 -3.43 3.13
CA ARG A 63 -13.71 -2.65 1.87
C ARG A 63 -12.63 -3.12 0.89
N TYR A 64 -11.88 -4.17 1.24
CA TYR A 64 -11.21 -4.91 0.18
C TYR A 64 -12.30 -5.57 -0.64
N ASN A 65 -12.53 -5.09 -1.86
CA ASN A 65 -13.18 -5.93 -2.86
C ASN A 65 -12.30 -7.18 -2.92
N GLU A 66 -12.77 -8.27 -2.31
CA GLU A 66 -12.07 -9.54 -2.38
C GLU A 66 -11.89 -9.85 -3.86
N LEU A 67 -10.62 -9.93 -4.27
CA LEU A 67 -10.31 -10.26 -5.63
C LEU A 67 -10.88 -11.66 -5.86
N PRO A 68 -11.74 -11.89 -6.87
CA PRO A 68 -12.31 -13.21 -7.06
C PRO A 68 -11.20 -14.26 -7.18
N ALA A 69 -11.42 -15.45 -6.58
CA ALA A 69 -10.39 -16.48 -6.48
C ALA A 69 -9.75 -16.82 -7.83
N TYR A 70 -10.55 -16.84 -8.89
CA TYR A 70 -10.06 -17.10 -10.25
C TYR A 70 -9.08 -16.03 -10.76
N VAL A 71 -9.24 -14.76 -10.38
CA VAL A 71 -8.30 -13.67 -10.72
C VAL A 71 -7.00 -13.84 -9.94
N ALA A 72 -7.08 -14.28 -8.68
CA ALA A 72 -5.90 -14.58 -7.87
C ALA A 72 -5.07 -15.71 -8.51
N GLU A 73 -5.71 -16.75 -9.04
CA GLU A 73 -5.03 -17.83 -9.77
C GLU A 73 -4.37 -17.34 -11.07
N LEU A 74 -5.02 -16.47 -11.84
CA LEU A 74 -4.41 -15.84 -13.01
C LEU A 74 -3.15 -15.04 -12.64
N ILE A 75 -3.18 -14.29 -11.53
CA ILE A 75 -2.03 -13.53 -11.03
C ILE A 75 -0.88 -14.48 -10.63
N LYS A 76 -1.19 -15.58 -9.94
CA LYS A 76 -0.20 -16.61 -9.58
C LYS A 76 0.44 -17.20 -10.83
N GLY A 77 -0.35 -17.56 -11.85
CA GLY A 77 0.12 -18.06 -13.14
C GLY A 77 1.06 -17.08 -13.83
N ARG A 78 0.65 -15.81 -13.93
CA ARG A 78 1.50 -14.74 -14.52
C ARG A 78 2.83 -14.59 -13.78
N ASN A 79 2.82 -14.68 -12.46
CA ASN A 79 4.03 -14.57 -11.65
C ASN A 79 4.97 -15.77 -11.85
N ARG A 80 4.44 -16.98 -12.04
CA ARG A 80 5.25 -18.17 -12.40
C ARG A 80 5.96 -17.96 -13.74
N LEU A 81 5.24 -17.50 -14.77
CA LEU A 81 5.84 -17.20 -16.08
C LEU A 81 6.88 -16.09 -16.02
N ARG A 82 6.65 -15.03 -15.23
CA ARG A 82 7.67 -13.98 -15.03
C ARG A 82 8.95 -14.53 -14.41
N LYS A 83 8.84 -15.41 -13.41
CA LYS A 83 10.00 -16.07 -12.79
C LYS A 83 10.71 -16.98 -13.79
N GLN A 84 9.96 -17.71 -14.62
CA GLN A 84 10.52 -18.53 -15.68
C GLN A 84 11.27 -17.69 -16.71
N PHE A 85 10.66 -16.61 -17.23
CA PHE A 85 11.32 -15.70 -18.17
C PHE A 85 12.60 -15.08 -17.60
N GLN A 86 12.61 -14.71 -16.32
CA GLN A 86 13.83 -14.19 -15.68
C GLN A 86 15.00 -15.18 -15.73
N ARG A 87 14.70 -16.49 -15.69
CA ARG A 87 15.69 -17.57 -15.73
C ARG A 87 16.07 -17.96 -17.16
N THR A 88 15.11 -18.08 -18.06
CA THR A 88 15.33 -18.64 -19.41
C THR A 88 15.53 -17.58 -20.48
N ARG A 89 15.06 -16.33 -20.25
CA ARG A 89 14.97 -15.26 -21.25
C ARG A 89 14.18 -15.60 -22.52
N ASP A 90 13.37 -16.66 -22.44
CA ASP A 90 12.52 -17.15 -23.52
C ASP A 90 11.41 -16.13 -23.87
N GLN A 91 11.35 -15.71 -25.13
CA GLN A 91 10.37 -14.72 -25.58
C GLN A 91 8.94 -15.25 -25.61
N ASP A 92 8.73 -16.56 -25.78
CA ASP A 92 7.37 -17.11 -25.80
C ASP A 92 6.78 -17.11 -24.39
N VAL A 93 7.58 -17.44 -23.37
CA VAL A 93 7.21 -17.28 -21.96
C VAL A 93 6.87 -15.81 -21.62
N ARG A 94 7.62 -14.86 -22.20
CA ARG A 94 7.33 -13.42 -22.04
C ARG A 94 6.00 -13.04 -22.69
N ARG A 95 5.72 -13.54 -23.89
CA ARG A 95 4.45 -13.32 -24.60
C ARG A 95 3.28 -13.86 -23.80
N GLU A 96 3.37 -15.08 -23.30
CA GLU A 96 2.34 -15.69 -22.46
C GLU A 96 2.10 -14.88 -21.17
N ALA A 97 3.16 -14.42 -20.50
CA ALA A 97 3.03 -13.56 -19.32
C ALA A 97 2.31 -12.24 -19.64
N ASN A 98 2.55 -11.66 -20.82
CA ASN A 98 1.86 -10.45 -21.28
C ASN A 98 0.40 -10.72 -21.65
N THR A 99 0.10 -11.87 -22.27
CA THR A 99 -1.27 -12.32 -22.54
C THR A 99 -2.05 -12.48 -21.25
N LEU A 100 -1.48 -13.15 -20.23
CA LEU A 100 -2.09 -13.24 -18.91
C LEU A 100 -2.26 -11.88 -18.25
N THR A 101 -1.29 -10.97 -18.39
CA THR A 101 -1.42 -9.59 -17.87
C THR A 101 -2.63 -8.88 -18.48
N SER A 102 -2.84 -9.03 -19.79
CA SER A 102 -3.98 -8.45 -20.51
C SER A 102 -5.30 -9.10 -20.08
N CYS A 103 -5.33 -10.42 -19.93
CA CYS A 103 -6.48 -11.16 -19.43
C CYS A 103 -6.88 -10.68 -18.02
N ILE A 104 -5.93 -10.64 -17.07
CA ILE A 104 -6.16 -10.16 -15.70
C ILE A 104 -6.77 -8.76 -15.69
N ARG A 105 -6.25 -7.83 -16.52
CA ARG A 105 -6.79 -6.46 -16.62
C ARG A 105 -8.25 -6.44 -17.08
N LYS A 106 -8.56 -7.15 -18.17
CA LYS A 106 -9.93 -7.25 -18.69
C LYS A 106 -10.89 -7.84 -17.67
N THR A 107 -10.44 -8.90 -17.00
CA THR A 107 -11.20 -9.61 -15.99
C THR A 107 -11.51 -8.75 -14.76
N ILE A 108 -10.51 -8.02 -14.24
CA ILE A 108 -10.71 -7.09 -13.11
C ILE A 108 -11.69 -5.98 -13.51
N LEU A 109 -11.55 -5.44 -14.71
CA LEU A 109 -12.45 -4.40 -15.21
C LEU A 109 -13.89 -4.92 -15.30
N LYS A 110 -14.07 -6.09 -15.91
CA LYS A 110 -15.38 -6.75 -16.02
C LYS A 110 -16.01 -6.95 -14.65
N HIS A 111 -15.28 -7.56 -13.71
CA HIS A 111 -15.78 -7.80 -12.37
C HIS A 111 -16.18 -6.51 -11.63
N ARG A 112 -15.42 -5.41 -11.81
CA ARG A 112 -15.79 -4.11 -11.23
C ARG A 112 -17.06 -3.54 -11.85
N ASN A 113 -17.23 -3.67 -13.16
CA ASN A 113 -18.42 -3.20 -13.87
C ASN A 113 -19.65 -4.03 -13.46
N ASP A 114 -19.53 -5.35 -13.43
CA ASP A 114 -20.59 -6.27 -13.01
C ASP A 114 -21.04 -5.93 -11.57
N THR A 115 -20.09 -5.82 -10.64
CA THR A 115 -20.37 -5.44 -9.24
C THR A 115 -21.05 -4.07 -9.13
N TYR A 116 -20.69 -3.11 -10.00
CA TYR A 116 -21.31 -1.79 -10.00
C TYR A 116 -22.75 -1.84 -10.51
N ASN A 117 -22.97 -2.57 -11.61
CA ASN A 117 -24.30 -2.76 -12.18
C ASN A 117 -25.22 -3.50 -11.21
N ASP A 118 -24.75 -4.55 -10.53
CA ASP A 118 -25.52 -5.28 -9.53
C ASP A 118 -25.99 -4.35 -8.39
N ARG A 119 -25.11 -3.45 -7.93
CA ARG A 119 -25.45 -2.45 -6.91
C ARG A 119 -26.45 -1.41 -7.41
N LEU A 120 -26.35 -1.00 -8.67
CA LEU A 120 -27.31 -0.09 -9.30
C LEU A 120 -28.70 -0.73 -9.36
N THR A 121 -28.78 -1.99 -9.83
CA THR A 121 -30.04 -2.74 -9.88
C THR A 121 -30.66 -2.87 -8.49
N GLN A 122 -29.88 -3.29 -7.49
CA GLN A 122 -30.35 -3.41 -6.10
C GLN A 122 -30.85 -2.08 -5.54
N ALA A 123 -30.17 -0.96 -5.85
CA ALA A 123 -30.62 0.36 -5.43
C ALA A 123 -31.92 0.76 -6.13
N MET A 124 -32.06 0.49 -7.43
CA MET A 124 -33.29 0.78 -8.17
C MET A 124 -34.48 -0.03 -7.65
N ASP A 125 -34.28 -1.30 -7.31
CA ASP A 125 -35.32 -2.17 -6.74
C ASP A 125 -35.78 -1.69 -5.36
N LEU A 126 -34.88 -1.11 -4.56
CA LEU A 126 -35.18 -0.58 -3.21
C LEU A 126 -35.93 0.76 -3.20
N TYR A 127 -35.77 1.58 -4.25
CA TYR A 127 -36.45 2.88 -4.36
C TYR A 127 -37.58 2.89 -5.40
N GLY A 128 -37.85 1.75 -6.04
CA GLY A 128 -38.88 1.54 -7.05
C GLY A 128 -40.14 0.81 -6.57
N SER A 129 -40.34 0.65 -5.25
CA SER A 129 -41.58 0.14 -4.62
C SER A 129 -42.27 1.21 -3.79
#